data_AF-X1DE84-F1
#
_entry.id   AF-X1DE84-F1
#
_cell.length_a   1.000
_cell.length_b   1.000
_cell.length_c   1.000
_cell.angle_alpha   90.00
_cell.angle_beta   90.00
_cell.angle_gamma   90.00
#
_symmetry.space_group_name_H-M   'P 1'
#
loop_
_entity.id
_entity.type
_entity.pdbx_description
1 polymer ?
#
loop_
_entity_poly.entity_id
_entity_poly.type
_entity_poly.pdbx_seq_one_letter_code
_entity_poly.pdbx_strand_id
1 'polypeptide(L)'
;APGYVANLVVFDNFRDFNILKVFNNGKLVAKNGELLELSPKPSEVAIRGSINIKWLYPEDFKIPVRGNKCRIIKITPGQIITEEIVEVPKIEEGFVVSDTKRDVLKIAVVERHHASEKVSIGLVKGIGLKKGALGSSVAHDSHNIIIVGTNDKDMLNVGAAIAKMGGGLAISVDEEIVDSLPLPIAGLISDKPLLKVKENLDSIYKTAKKLGVKVDNPFMSIAFLSLEVAPYIKITNKGLIDVNNSKIVDLFVD
;
A
#
# COMPACT_ATOMS: atom_id res chain seq x y z
N ALA A 1 39.28 2.42 17.38
CA ALA A 1 40.69 2.55 17.85
C ALA A 1 40.69 2.72 19.37
N PRO A 2 41.83 2.60 20.07
CA PRO A 2 41.90 2.98 21.49
C PRO A 2 41.27 4.36 21.73
N GLY A 3 40.47 4.50 22.78
CA GLY A 3 39.70 5.71 23.08
C GLY A 3 38.30 5.81 22.45
N TYR A 4 37.93 4.90 21.56
CA TYR A 4 36.58 4.85 20.97
C TYR A 4 35.66 3.85 21.71
N VAL A 5 34.36 4.06 21.59
CA VAL A 5 33.33 3.13 22.07
C VAL A 5 33.47 1.78 21.36
N ALA A 6 33.48 0.69 22.13
CA ALA A 6 33.62 -0.66 21.60
C ALA A 6 32.29 -1.22 21.04
N ASN A 7 31.80 -0.58 19.98
CA ASN A 7 30.74 -1.11 19.13
C ASN A 7 31.37 -1.87 17.97
N LEU A 8 31.31 -3.19 18.02
CA LEU A 8 32.07 -4.07 17.14
C LEU A 8 31.18 -5.17 16.57
N VAL A 9 31.44 -5.54 15.33
CA VAL A 9 30.83 -6.71 14.70
C VAL A 9 31.97 -7.63 14.24
N VAL A 10 31.92 -8.88 14.67
CA VAL A 10 32.85 -9.93 14.23
C VAL A 10 32.10 -10.80 13.24
N PHE A 11 32.60 -10.89 12.02
CA PHE A 11 32.09 -11.75 10.96
C PHE A 11 33.20 -12.67 10.45
N ASP A 12 32.82 -13.76 9.80
CA ASP A 12 33.74 -14.79 9.35
C ASP A 12 34.66 -14.35 8.20
N ASN A 13 34.08 -13.74 7.15
CA ASN A 13 34.79 -13.35 5.93
C ASN A 13 33.99 -12.29 5.13
N PHE A 14 34.66 -11.60 4.19
CA PHE A 14 34.07 -10.54 3.37
C PHE A 14 33.14 -11.03 2.23
N ARG A 15 33.00 -12.33 2.05
CA ARG A 15 32.13 -12.93 1.02
C ARG A 15 30.76 -13.28 1.61
N ASP A 16 30.73 -14.04 2.70
CA ASP A 16 29.50 -14.55 3.29
C ASP A 16 28.94 -13.64 4.39
N PHE A 17 29.81 -12.86 5.04
CA PHE A 17 29.42 -11.89 6.07
C PHE A 17 28.59 -12.51 7.22
N ASN A 18 28.86 -13.75 7.59
CA ASN A 18 28.15 -14.40 8.70
C ASN A 18 28.53 -13.76 10.02
N ILE A 19 27.55 -13.20 10.74
CA ILE A 19 27.79 -12.48 11.99
C ILE A 19 28.03 -13.45 13.15
N LEU A 20 29.28 -13.53 13.60
CA LEU A 20 29.72 -14.40 14.69
C LEU A 20 29.48 -13.77 16.05
N LYS A 21 29.75 -12.46 16.21
CA LYS A 21 29.57 -11.73 17.48
C LYS A 21 29.21 -10.28 17.22
N VAL A 22 28.34 -9.72 18.06
CA VAL A 22 28.04 -8.29 18.10
C VAL A 22 28.32 -7.76 19.49
N PHE A 23 29.08 -6.68 19.58
CA PHE A 23 29.39 -5.96 20.80
C PHE A 23 28.76 -4.57 20.76
N ASN A 24 28.11 -4.17 21.86
CA ASN A 24 27.59 -2.83 22.09
C ASN A 24 28.18 -2.29 23.40
N ASN A 25 28.85 -1.14 23.37
CA ASN A 25 29.58 -0.56 24.50
C ASN A 25 30.51 -1.56 25.21
N GLY A 26 31.20 -2.41 24.43
CA GLY A 26 32.12 -3.42 24.95
C GLY A 26 31.46 -4.69 25.50
N LYS A 27 30.12 -4.76 25.54
CA LYS A 27 29.38 -5.95 25.99
C LYS A 27 28.98 -6.80 24.80
N LEU A 28 29.19 -8.12 24.89
CA LEU A 28 28.71 -9.08 23.89
C LEU A 28 27.19 -9.18 23.98
N VAL A 29 26.47 -8.73 22.94
CA VAL A 29 24.99 -8.66 22.93
C VAL A 29 24.35 -9.70 22.01
N ALA A 30 25.08 -10.21 21.02
CA ALA A 30 24.63 -11.30 20.15
C ALA A 30 25.80 -12.20 19.76
N LYS A 31 25.52 -13.48 19.51
CA LYS A 31 26.50 -14.50 19.09
C LYS A 31 25.85 -15.47 18.12
N ASN A 32 26.54 -15.78 17.03
CA ASN A 32 26.09 -16.71 15.98
C ASN A 32 24.67 -16.42 15.46
N GLY A 33 24.36 -15.14 15.23
CA GLY A 33 23.03 -14.70 14.77
C GLY A 33 21.94 -14.63 15.85
N GLU A 34 22.22 -15.07 17.08
CA GLU A 34 21.26 -15.06 18.19
C GLU A 34 21.57 -13.96 19.20
N LEU A 35 20.53 -13.29 19.68
CA LEU A 35 20.62 -12.27 20.72
C LEU A 35 20.86 -12.96 22.08
N LEU A 36 21.88 -12.53 22.83
CA LEU A 36 22.24 -13.17 24.11
C LEU A 36 21.41 -12.64 25.29
N GLU A 37 21.21 -11.32 25.36
CA GLU A 37 20.37 -10.67 26.35
C GLU A 37 19.77 -9.39 25.79
N LEU A 38 18.47 -9.44 25.55
CA LEU A 38 17.60 -8.28 25.42
C LEU A 38 16.18 -8.82 25.56
N SER A 39 15.53 -8.53 26.69
CA SER A 39 14.08 -8.61 26.84
C SER A 39 13.50 -7.21 26.83
N PRO A 40 13.64 -6.42 25.74
CA PRO A 40 12.92 -5.17 25.66
C PRO A 40 11.44 -5.55 25.69
N LYS A 41 10.77 -5.29 26.81
CA LYS A 41 9.32 -5.25 26.81
C LYS A 41 8.97 -4.21 25.74
N PRO A 42 8.14 -4.54 24.74
CA PRO A 42 7.58 -3.52 23.88
C PRO A 42 7.03 -2.43 24.79
N SER A 43 7.41 -1.18 24.56
CA SER A 43 6.73 -0.09 25.24
C SER A 43 5.24 -0.23 24.93
N GLU A 44 4.38 -0.11 25.93
CA GLU A 44 2.95 0.04 25.70
C GLU A 44 2.75 1.36 24.97
N VAL A 45 2.82 1.33 23.64
CA VAL A 45 2.52 2.50 22.84
C VAL A 45 1.00 2.59 22.79
N ALA A 46 0.43 3.45 23.63
CA ALA A 46 -0.98 3.81 23.57
C ALA A 46 -1.22 4.69 22.32
N ILE A 47 -1.08 4.11 21.12
CA ILE A 47 -1.54 4.78 19.91
C ILE A 47 -3.06 4.68 19.92
N ARG A 48 -3.75 5.82 20.07
CA ARG A 48 -5.18 5.91 19.79
C ARG A 48 -5.43 5.40 18.36
N GLY A 49 -6.61 4.85 18.09
CA GLY A 49 -6.96 4.37 16.74
C GLY A 49 -6.57 5.39 15.65
N SER A 50 -5.68 4.98 14.74
CA SER A 50 -5.12 5.83 13.69
C SER A 50 -5.84 5.68 12.35
N ILE A 51 -6.82 4.79 12.27
CA ILE A 51 -7.66 4.58 11.10
C ILE A 51 -9.05 5.14 11.42
N ASN A 52 -9.19 6.44 11.20
CA ASN A 52 -10.43 7.19 11.34
C ASN A 52 -10.94 7.50 9.94
N ILE A 53 -11.77 6.63 9.41
CA ILE A 53 -12.40 6.81 8.09
C ILE A 53 -13.87 7.16 8.28
N LYS A 54 -14.45 7.84 7.29
CA LYS A 54 -15.91 7.90 7.16
C LYS A 54 -16.50 6.50 6.92
N TRP A 55 -17.81 6.35 7.12
CA TRP A 55 -18.52 5.18 6.62
C TRP A 55 -18.39 5.13 5.09
N LEU A 56 -17.95 3.98 4.57
CA LEU A 56 -17.80 3.76 3.13
C LEU A 56 -19.09 3.18 2.56
N TYR A 57 -19.52 3.76 1.45
CA TYR A 57 -20.69 3.31 0.69
C TYR A 57 -20.27 2.92 -0.73
N PRO A 58 -21.03 2.03 -1.42
CA PRO A 58 -20.72 1.68 -2.81
C PRO A 58 -20.58 2.90 -3.73
N GLU A 59 -21.32 3.97 -3.44
CA GLU A 59 -21.32 5.25 -4.15
C GLU A 59 -19.96 5.95 -4.12
N ASP A 60 -19.16 5.74 -3.07
CA ASP A 60 -17.81 6.32 -2.95
C ASP A 60 -16.83 5.78 -4.01
N PHE A 61 -17.17 4.64 -4.62
CA PHE A 61 -16.38 3.97 -5.63
C PHE A 61 -16.97 4.09 -7.05
N LYS A 62 -18.08 4.81 -7.21
CA LYS A 62 -18.70 5.05 -8.52
C LYS A 62 -18.06 6.26 -9.20
N ILE A 63 -17.86 6.17 -10.52
CA ILE A 63 -17.35 7.25 -11.35
C ILE A 63 -18.41 7.56 -12.42
N PRO A 64 -19.29 8.56 -12.21
CA PRO A 64 -20.24 8.97 -13.25
C PRO A 64 -19.49 9.45 -14.49
N VAL A 65 -19.95 9.07 -15.68
CA VAL A 65 -19.36 9.54 -16.93
C VAL A 65 -19.63 11.03 -17.11
N ARG A 66 -18.58 11.82 -17.30
CA ARG A 66 -18.67 13.27 -17.55
C ARG A 66 -17.93 13.73 -18.81
N GLY A 67 -17.17 12.84 -19.45
CA GLY A 67 -16.39 13.12 -20.65
C GLY A 67 -16.04 11.82 -21.37
N ASN A 68 -15.34 11.94 -22.51
CA ASN A 68 -15.07 10.81 -23.40
C ASN A 68 -13.75 10.10 -23.08
N LYS A 69 -12.77 10.83 -22.56
CA LYS A 69 -11.44 10.31 -22.24
C LYS A 69 -11.09 10.58 -20.79
N CYS A 70 -10.37 9.65 -20.18
CA CYS A 70 -9.86 9.78 -18.82
C CYS A 70 -8.33 9.79 -18.78
N ARG A 71 -7.77 10.55 -17.85
CA ARG A 71 -6.40 10.39 -17.38
C ARG A 71 -6.30 9.07 -16.61
N ILE A 72 -5.28 8.28 -16.93
CA ILE A 72 -4.99 7.01 -16.28
C ILE A 72 -3.54 7.04 -15.82
N ILE A 73 -3.31 6.67 -14.56
CA ILE A 73 -1.97 6.52 -14.01
C ILE A 73 -1.40 5.20 -14.54
N LYS A 74 -0.40 5.22 -15.42
CA LYS A 74 0.26 4.01 -15.90
C LYS A 74 1.50 3.74 -15.06
N ILE A 75 1.60 2.53 -14.51
CA ILE A 75 2.76 2.09 -13.74
C ILE A 75 3.80 1.43 -14.65
N THR A 76 5.07 1.64 -14.31
CA THR A 76 6.20 0.91 -14.89
C THR A 76 6.75 -0.04 -13.83
N PRO A 77 6.75 -1.37 -14.08
CA PRO A 77 7.24 -2.34 -13.10
C PRO A 77 8.65 -2.00 -12.59
N GLY A 78 8.82 -2.05 -11.27
CA GLY A 78 10.10 -1.75 -10.61
C GLY A 78 10.46 -0.26 -10.51
N GLN A 79 9.57 0.65 -10.93
CA GLN A 79 9.82 2.09 -10.87
C GLN A 79 8.77 2.83 -10.01
N ILE A 80 9.21 3.89 -9.35
CA ILE A 80 8.35 4.84 -8.61
C ILE A 80 7.72 5.86 -9.59
N ILE A 81 8.39 6.09 -10.72
CA ILE A 81 7.95 6.99 -11.77
C ILE A 81 6.74 6.39 -12.49
N THR A 82 5.71 7.20 -12.68
CA THR A 82 4.49 6.85 -13.41
C THR A 82 4.44 7.60 -14.74
N GLU A 83 3.62 7.12 -15.66
CA GLU A 83 3.26 7.84 -16.88
C GLU A 83 1.80 8.29 -16.79
N GLU A 84 1.49 9.44 -17.40
CA GLU A 84 0.10 9.80 -17.70
C GLU A 84 -0.26 9.26 -19.08
N ILE A 85 -1.35 8.50 -19.17
CA ILE A 85 -1.97 8.15 -20.44
C ILE A 85 -3.41 8.64 -20.46
N VAL A 86 -3.91 8.94 -21.65
CA VAL A 86 -5.28 9.37 -21.89
C VAL A 86 -5.95 8.36 -22.80
N GLU A 87 -6.94 7.63 -22.29
CA GLU A 87 -7.67 6.60 -23.04
C GLU A 87 -9.18 6.72 -22.82
N VAL A 88 -9.96 6.14 -23.74
CA VAL A 88 -11.40 5.96 -23.56
C VAL A 88 -11.63 4.88 -22.48
N PRO A 89 -12.30 5.22 -21.37
CA PRO A 89 -12.56 4.26 -20.31
C PRO A 89 -13.58 3.21 -20.75
N LYS A 90 -13.62 2.06 -20.06
CA LYS A 90 -14.76 1.15 -20.19
C LYS A 90 -15.94 1.73 -19.41
N ILE A 91 -17.12 1.75 -20.04
CA ILE A 91 -18.34 2.30 -19.45
C ILE A 91 -19.40 1.21 -19.39
N GLU A 92 -20.05 1.07 -18.24
CA GLU A 92 -21.21 0.21 -18.03
C GLU A 92 -22.26 1.02 -17.25
N GLU A 93 -23.51 1.01 -17.71
CA GLU A 93 -24.64 1.67 -17.04
C GLU A 93 -24.42 3.15 -16.66
N GLY A 94 -23.66 3.89 -17.48
CA GLY A 94 -23.37 5.31 -17.25
C GLY A 94 -22.23 5.59 -16.27
N PHE A 95 -21.51 4.56 -15.83
CA PHE A 95 -20.35 4.66 -14.95
C PHE A 95 -19.08 4.14 -15.62
N VAL A 96 -17.95 4.78 -15.33
CA VAL A 96 -16.62 4.23 -15.66
C VAL A 96 -16.35 3.03 -14.76
N VAL A 97 -15.97 1.91 -15.37
CA VAL A 97 -15.67 0.64 -14.69
C VAL A 97 -14.26 0.15 -15.02
N SER A 98 -13.73 -0.74 -14.18
CA SER A 98 -12.46 -1.41 -14.46
C SER A 98 -12.56 -2.28 -15.71
N ASP A 99 -11.51 -2.24 -16.53
CA ASP A 99 -11.29 -3.08 -17.70
C ASP A 99 -10.11 -4.03 -17.46
N THR A 100 -10.42 -5.21 -16.93
CA THR A 100 -9.40 -6.23 -16.63
C THR A 100 -8.74 -6.82 -17.89
N LYS A 101 -9.33 -6.66 -19.08
CA LYS A 101 -8.73 -7.11 -20.35
C LYS A 101 -7.61 -6.16 -20.78
N ARG A 102 -7.86 -4.85 -20.67
CA ARG A 102 -6.86 -3.79 -20.94
C ARG A 102 -5.97 -3.45 -19.75
N ASP A 103 -6.21 -4.09 -18.61
CA ASP A 103 -5.52 -3.85 -17.34
C ASP A 103 -5.64 -2.40 -16.85
N VAL A 104 -6.83 -1.82 -17.02
CA VAL A 104 -7.20 -0.50 -16.48
C VAL A 104 -8.13 -0.74 -15.31
N LEU A 105 -7.71 -0.38 -14.10
CA LEU A 105 -8.42 -0.66 -12.86
C LEU A 105 -8.80 0.63 -12.15
N LYS A 106 -9.90 0.62 -11.42
CA LYS A 106 -10.22 1.66 -10.45
C LYS A 106 -9.18 1.67 -9.34
N ILE A 107 -8.80 2.88 -8.94
CA ILE A 107 -7.98 3.16 -7.77
C ILE A 107 -8.68 4.18 -6.90
N ALA A 108 -8.72 3.97 -5.59
CA ALA A 108 -9.31 4.88 -4.63
C ALA A 108 -8.32 5.23 -3.52
N VAL A 109 -8.40 6.47 -3.04
CA VAL A 109 -7.69 6.94 -1.84
C VAL A 109 -8.72 7.47 -0.84
N VAL A 110 -8.80 6.82 0.32
CA VAL A 110 -9.71 7.14 1.42
C VAL A 110 -8.93 7.82 2.53
N GLU A 111 -9.33 9.04 2.89
CA GLU A 111 -8.73 9.76 4.02
C GLU A 111 -8.99 9.04 5.34
N ARG A 112 -7.93 8.87 6.15
CA ARG A 112 -7.98 7.99 7.34
C ARG A 112 -7.53 8.63 8.65
N HIS A 113 -7.17 9.91 8.66
CA HIS A 113 -6.66 10.59 9.85
C HIS A 113 -7.76 11.34 10.59
N HIS A 114 -8.74 11.89 9.88
CA HIS A 114 -9.73 12.81 10.44
C HIS A 114 -11.19 12.36 10.24
N ALA A 115 -11.43 11.18 9.69
CA ALA A 115 -12.75 10.72 9.28
C ALA A 115 -13.47 11.77 8.40
N SER A 116 -12.71 12.44 7.53
CA SER A 116 -13.30 13.40 6.60
C SER A 116 -14.06 12.70 5.48
N GLU A 117 -14.93 13.43 4.81
CA GLU A 117 -15.72 12.91 3.66
C GLU A 117 -14.88 12.67 2.40
N LYS A 118 -13.54 12.73 2.50
CA LYS A 118 -12.63 12.73 1.36
C LYS A 118 -12.30 11.32 0.90
N VAL A 119 -12.99 10.90 -0.15
CA VAL A 119 -12.62 9.76 -0.98
C VAL A 119 -12.37 10.25 -2.39
N SER A 120 -11.23 9.88 -2.95
CA SER A 120 -10.89 10.17 -4.34
C SER A 120 -10.80 8.88 -5.13
N ILE A 121 -11.27 8.92 -6.36
CA ILE A 121 -11.26 7.78 -7.27
C ILE A 121 -10.66 8.17 -8.62
N GLY A 122 -9.91 7.24 -9.20
CA GLY A 122 -9.30 7.40 -10.52
C GLY A 122 -9.05 6.05 -11.17
N LEU A 123 -8.15 6.05 -12.16
CA LEU A 123 -7.80 4.86 -12.93
C LEU A 123 -6.29 4.61 -12.91
N VAL A 124 -5.90 3.34 -12.82
CA VAL A 124 -4.52 2.87 -12.88
C VAL A 124 -4.36 1.77 -13.93
N LYS A 125 -3.25 1.77 -14.67
CA LYS A 125 -2.91 0.74 -15.65
C LYS A 125 -1.61 0.03 -15.32
N GLY A 126 -1.60 -1.30 -15.43
CA GLY A 126 -0.39 -2.14 -15.33
C GLY A 126 -0.26 -3.00 -14.07
N ILE A 127 -1.27 -3.01 -13.18
CA ILE A 127 -1.24 -3.80 -11.93
C ILE A 127 -1.42 -5.30 -12.22
N GLY A 128 -2.29 -5.65 -13.15
CA GLY A 128 -2.57 -7.02 -13.59
C GLY A 128 -3.75 -7.71 -12.91
N LEU A 129 -4.32 -7.15 -11.83
CA LEU A 129 -5.39 -7.78 -11.05
C LEU A 129 -6.60 -8.13 -11.94
N LYS A 130 -7.01 -9.41 -11.93
CA LYS A 130 -8.09 -9.93 -12.79
C LYS A 130 -9.42 -10.10 -12.08
N LYS A 131 -9.41 -10.22 -10.75
CA LYS A 131 -10.61 -10.38 -9.93
C LYS A 131 -10.36 -9.80 -8.54
N GLY A 132 -11.41 -9.27 -7.92
CA GLY A 132 -11.34 -8.76 -6.55
C GLY A 132 -10.83 -7.34 -6.44
N ALA A 133 -10.38 -6.99 -5.25
CA ALA A 133 -9.67 -5.77 -4.92
C ALA A 133 -8.55 -6.06 -3.91
N LEU A 134 -7.56 -5.18 -3.86
CA LEU A 134 -6.51 -5.19 -2.86
C LEU A 134 -6.26 -3.76 -2.36
N GLY A 135 -5.79 -3.62 -1.13
CA GLY A 135 -5.54 -2.30 -0.56
C GLY A 135 -4.58 -2.31 0.62
N SER A 136 -4.15 -1.11 0.99
CA SER A 136 -3.10 -0.87 1.99
C SER A 136 -3.37 0.44 2.74
N SER A 137 -3.12 0.48 4.05
CA SER A 137 -2.95 1.75 4.80
C SER A 137 -1.51 2.29 4.78
N VAL A 138 -0.58 1.53 4.21
CA VAL A 138 0.78 1.98 3.89
C VAL A 138 0.75 2.53 2.47
N ALA A 139 0.52 3.85 2.35
CA ALA A 139 0.50 4.57 1.08
C ALA A 139 1.37 5.83 1.16
N HIS A 140 2.55 5.82 0.54
CA HIS A 140 3.56 6.85 0.74
C HIS A 140 3.08 8.22 0.22
N ASP A 141 3.27 9.34 0.92
CA ASP A 141 3.75 9.50 2.31
C ASP A 141 2.65 10.00 3.27
N SER A 142 1.47 10.37 2.75
CA SER A 142 0.34 10.77 3.62
C SER A 142 -0.31 9.57 4.32
N HIS A 143 -0.03 8.33 3.88
CA HIS A 143 -0.50 7.08 4.45
C HIS A 143 -2.02 7.00 4.62
N ASN A 144 -2.77 7.56 3.67
CA ASN A 144 -4.20 7.28 3.52
C ASN A 144 -4.43 5.83 3.07
N ILE A 145 -5.66 5.33 3.14
CA ILE A 145 -5.95 3.99 2.62
C ILE A 145 -6.00 4.08 1.10
N ILE A 146 -5.20 3.27 0.42
CA ILE A 146 -5.19 3.14 -1.05
C ILE A 146 -5.73 1.76 -1.45
N ILE A 147 -6.64 1.74 -2.42
CA ILE A 147 -7.35 0.54 -2.85
C ILE A 147 -7.35 0.46 -4.37
N VAL A 148 -7.02 -0.69 -4.94
CA VAL A 148 -7.16 -0.97 -6.38
C VAL A 148 -8.10 -2.14 -6.54
N GLY A 149 -9.07 -2.04 -7.45
CA GLY A 149 -10.07 -3.08 -7.61
C GLY A 149 -10.66 -3.21 -9.01
N THR A 150 -11.20 -4.39 -9.24
CA THR A 150 -11.93 -4.75 -10.45
C THR A 150 -13.42 -4.40 -10.36
N ASN A 151 -13.93 -4.20 -9.15
CA ASN A 151 -15.31 -3.85 -8.88
C ASN A 151 -15.44 -3.11 -7.54
N ASP A 152 -16.53 -2.37 -7.38
CA ASP A 152 -16.74 -1.43 -6.29
C ASP A 152 -16.99 -2.14 -4.94
N LYS A 153 -17.63 -3.31 -4.98
CA LYS A 153 -17.98 -4.06 -3.79
C LYS A 153 -16.77 -4.61 -3.06
N ASP A 154 -15.84 -5.23 -3.80
CA ASP A 154 -14.58 -5.70 -3.23
C ASP A 154 -13.71 -4.54 -2.76
N MET A 155 -13.72 -3.39 -3.45
CA MET A 155 -13.01 -2.20 -2.99
C MET A 155 -13.55 -1.68 -1.65
N LEU A 156 -14.87 -1.63 -1.50
CA LEU A 156 -15.52 -1.28 -0.24
C LEU A 156 -15.13 -2.27 0.86
N ASN A 157 -15.21 -3.57 0.58
CA ASN A 157 -14.90 -4.61 1.56
C ASN A 157 -13.44 -4.53 2.04
N VAL A 158 -12.49 -4.27 1.12
CA VAL A 158 -11.09 -4.00 1.47
C VAL A 158 -10.96 -2.79 2.40
N GLY A 159 -11.60 -1.67 2.07
CA GLY A 159 -11.55 -0.46 2.89
C GLY A 159 -12.11 -0.68 4.30
N ALA A 160 -13.25 -1.37 4.40
CA ALA A 160 -13.89 -1.74 5.66
C ALA A 160 -13.02 -2.71 6.48
N ALA A 161 -12.40 -3.71 5.83
CA ALA A 161 -11.50 -4.65 6.49
C ALA A 161 -10.27 -3.96 7.06
N ILE A 162 -9.65 -3.05 6.29
CA ILE A 162 -8.50 -2.25 6.75
C ILE A 162 -8.85 -1.41 7.97
N ALA A 163 -10.02 -0.75 7.98
CA ALA A 163 -10.49 -0.03 9.15
C ALA A 163 -10.72 -0.93 10.36
N LYS A 164 -11.39 -2.07 10.15
CA LYS A 164 -11.70 -3.04 11.22
C LYS A 164 -10.46 -3.59 11.90
N MET A 165 -9.37 -3.82 11.16
CA MET A 165 -8.12 -4.36 11.71
C MET A 165 -7.17 -3.30 12.28
N GLY A 166 -7.54 -2.01 12.26
CA GLY A 166 -6.68 -0.92 12.72
C GLY A 166 -5.56 -0.56 11.74
N GLY A 167 -5.73 -0.92 10.47
CA GLY A 167 -4.78 -0.70 9.38
C GLY A 167 -4.04 -1.98 9.00
N GLY A 168 -3.47 -1.99 7.80
CA GLY A 168 -2.83 -3.17 7.24
C GLY A 168 -3.03 -3.30 5.73
N LEU A 169 -2.88 -4.54 5.27
CA LEU A 169 -3.09 -4.96 3.89
C LEU A 169 -4.28 -5.92 3.83
N ALA A 170 -5.13 -5.81 2.81
CA ALA A 170 -6.24 -6.74 2.62
C ALA A 170 -6.48 -7.03 1.13
N ILE A 171 -7.00 -8.22 0.85
CA ILE A 171 -7.48 -8.64 -0.46
C ILE A 171 -8.91 -9.16 -0.30
N SER A 172 -9.83 -8.64 -1.11
CA SER A 172 -11.22 -9.11 -1.20
C SER A 172 -11.48 -9.75 -2.56
N VAL A 173 -12.24 -10.84 -2.57
CA VAL A 173 -12.79 -11.46 -3.78
C VAL A 173 -14.22 -11.88 -3.48
N ASP A 174 -15.16 -11.51 -4.36
CA ASP A 174 -16.59 -11.84 -4.21
C ASP A 174 -17.14 -11.40 -2.83
N GLU A 175 -16.72 -10.22 -2.36
CA GLU A 175 -17.14 -9.65 -1.07
C GLU A 175 -16.60 -10.40 0.17
N GLU A 176 -15.64 -11.32 -0.01
CA GLU A 176 -14.96 -12.02 1.07
C GLU A 176 -13.48 -11.64 1.18
N ILE A 177 -12.99 -11.43 2.41
CA ILE A 177 -11.57 -11.19 2.67
C ILE A 177 -10.81 -12.51 2.58
N VAL A 178 -10.12 -12.73 1.45
CA VAL A 178 -9.40 -13.96 1.15
C VAL A 178 -7.99 -14.00 1.75
N ASP A 179 -7.40 -12.84 2.06
CA ASP A 179 -6.11 -12.74 2.76
C ASP A 179 -5.93 -11.33 3.36
N SER A 180 -5.18 -11.22 4.46
CA SER A 180 -4.91 -9.95 5.13
C SER A 180 -3.65 -9.96 6.01
N LEU A 181 -3.07 -8.78 6.22
CA LEU A 181 -1.97 -8.54 7.14
C LEU A 181 -2.31 -7.33 8.03
N PRO A 182 -2.74 -7.54 9.29
CA PRO A 182 -2.97 -6.47 10.24
C PRO A 182 -1.69 -5.71 10.63
N LEU A 183 -1.76 -4.38 10.58
CA LEU A 183 -0.72 -3.42 10.99
C LEU A 183 -1.31 -2.40 11.99
N PRO A 184 -1.76 -2.85 13.18
CA PRO A 184 -2.54 -2.02 14.11
C PRO A 184 -1.79 -0.80 14.68
N ILE A 185 -0.45 -0.79 14.62
CA ILE A 185 0.35 0.31 15.13
C ILE A 185 0.45 1.37 14.03
N ALA A 186 -0.30 2.46 14.20
CA ALA A 186 -0.40 3.58 13.26
C ALA A 186 -0.89 3.23 11.84
N GLY A 187 -1.39 2.01 11.62
CA GLY A 187 -1.70 1.49 10.28
C GLY A 187 -0.46 1.13 9.46
N LEU A 188 0.70 1.00 10.09
CA LEU A 188 2.01 0.86 9.43
C LEU A 188 2.84 -0.31 9.97
N ILE A 189 2.72 -0.61 11.26
CA ILE A 189 3.57 -1.59 11.95
C ILE A 189 2.69 -2.66 12.60
N SER A 190 3.18 -3.90 12.61
CA SER A 190 2.53 -5.01 13.31
C SER A 190 3.05 -5.13 14.74
N ASP A 191 2.18 -5.55 15.66
CA ASP A 191 2.53 -5.96 17.02
C ASP A 191 2.98 -7.43 17.11
N LYS A 192 3.04 -8.14 15.97
CA LYS A 192 3.39 -9.57 15.91
C LYS A 192 4.90 -9.80 15.69
N PRO A 193 5.41 -10.99 16.05
CA PRO A 193 6.81 -11.35 15.79
C PRO A 193 7.17 -11.27 14.30
N LEU A 194 8.42 -10.88 14.01
CA LEU A 194 8.94 -10.69 12.65
C LEU A 194 8.63 -11.88 11.72
N LEU A 195 8.89 -13.11 12.17
CA LEU A 195 8.66 -14.30 11.35
C LEU A 195 7.18 -14.48 11.02
N LYS A 196 6.28 -14.13 11.95
CA LYS A 196 4.83 -14.21 11.70
C LYS A 196 4.38 -13.16 10.68
N VAL A 197 4.85 -11.93 10.82
CA VAL A 197 4.59 -10.85 9.86
C VAL A 197 5.12 -11.23 8.47
N LYS A 198 6.32 -11.82 8.41
CA LYS A 198 6.91 -12.32 7.16
C LYS A 198 6.04 -13.40 6.51
N GLU A 199 5.60 -14.41 7.27
CA GLU A 199 4.70 -15.46 6.76
C GLU A 199 3.43 -14.86 6.16
N ASN A 200 2.80 -13.92 6.85
CA ASN A 200 1.59 -13.26 6.38
C ASN A 200 1.85 -12.41 5.13
N LEU A 201 2.97 -11.69 5.07
CA LEU A 201 3.37 -10.92 3.90
C LEU A 201 3.65 -11.82 2.68
N ASP A 202 4.34 -12.94 2.88
CA ASP A 202 4.61 -13.93 1.85
C ASP A 202 3.30 -14.60 1.37
N SER A 203 2.32 -14.82 2.27
CA SER A 203 0.99 -15.34 1.93
C SER A 203 0.21 -14.36 1.04
N ILE A 204 0.07 -13.11 1.48
CA ILE A 204 -0.77 -12.13 0.78
C ILE A 204 -0.20 -11.79 -0.61
N TYR A 205 1.13 -11.81 -0.78
CA TYR A 205 1.75 -11.70 -2.10
C TYR A 205 1.47 -12.89 -3.01
N LYS A 206 1.48 -14.13 -2.48
CA LYS A 206 1.07 -15.32 -3.25
C LYS A 206 -0.39 -15.23 -3.65
N THR A 207 -1.27 -14.77 -2.76
CA THR A 207 -2.69 -14.55 -3.05
C THR A 207 -2.88 -13.51 -4.15
N ALA A 208 -2.21 -12.37 -4.07
CA ALA A 208 -2.23 -11.35 -5.12
C ALA A 208 -1.78 -11.90 -6.49
N LYS A 209 -0.68 -12.65 -6.53
CA LYS A 209 -0.19 -13.30 -7.77
C LYS A 209 -1.20 -14.28 -8.35
N LYS A 210 -1.89 -15.09 -7.52
CA LYS A 210 -2.97 -15.99 -7.97
C LYS A 210 -4.15 -15.25 -8.60
N LEU A 211 -4.41 -14.01 -8.18
CA LEU A 211 -5.45 -13.14 -8.75
C LEU A 211 -5.00 -12.39 -10.01
N GLY A 212 -3.81 -12.69 -10.53
CA GLY A 212 -3.30 -12.19 -11.81
C GLY A 212 -2.45 -10.93 -11.73
N VAL A 213 -2.18 -10.41 -10.52
CA VAL A 213 -1.24 -9.31 -10.31
C VAL A 213 0.11 -9.65 -10.94
N LYS A 214 0.63 -8.72 -11.75
CA LYS A 214 1.87 -8.92 -12.52
C LYS A 214 3.09 -8.29 -11.86
N VAL A 215 2.89 -7.28 -11.02
CA VAL A 215 3.97 -6.62 -10.28
C VAL A 215 4.43 -7.48 -9.11
N ASP A 216 5.73 -7.49 -8.83
CA ASP A 216 6.29 -8.33 -7.76
C ASP A 216 5.88 -7.88 -6.35
N ASN A 217 5.78 -6.57 -6.13
CA ASN A 217 5.43 -5.98 -4.83
C ASN A 217 4.16 -5.10 -4.96
N PRO A 218 2.95 -5.68 -5.11
CA PRO A 218 1.73 -4.93 -5.43
C PRO A 218 1.40 -3.84 -4.42
N PHE A 219 1.51 -4.12 -3.12
CA PHE A 219 1.20 -3.14 -2.08
C PHE A 219 2.17 -1.96 -2.09
N MET A 220 3.47 -2.19 -2.35
CA MET A 220 4.43 -1.10 -2.55
C MET A 220 4.18 -0.34 -3.85
N SER A 221 3.86 -1.05 -4.95
CA SER A 221 3.55 -0.41 -6.23
C SER A 221 2.37 0.54 -6.11
N ILE A 222 1.28 0.16 -5.43
CA ILE A 222 0.16 1.08 -5.20
C ILE A 222 0.51 2.16 -4.18
N ALA A 223 1.34 1.87 -3.17
CA ALA A 223 1.73 2.86 -2.17
C ALA A 223 2.41 4.09 -2.78
N PHE A 224 3.17 3.93 -3.87
CA PHE A 224 3.80 5.03 -4.57
C PHE A 224 2.88 5.80 -5.53
N LEU A 225 1.66 5.32 -5.78
CA LEU A 225 0.69 6.04 -6.61
C LEU A 225 0.08 7.24 -5.88
N SER A 226 0.25 7.32 -4.56
CA SER A 226 -0.11 8.49 -3.73
C SER A 226 1.06 9.37 -3.33
N LEU A 227 2.28 9.10 -3.82
CA LEU A 227 3.47 9.84 -3.43
C LEU A 227 3.56 11.17 -4.18
N GLU A 228 3.06 12.24 -3.55
CA GLU A 228 2.91 13.59 -4.10
C GLU A 228 4.21 14.35 -4.41
N VAL A 229 5.38 13.74 -4.11
CA VAL A 229 6.70 14.27 -4.48
C VAL A 229 7.36 13.51 -5.64
N ALA A 230 6.77 12.38 -6.07
CA ALA A 230 7.27 11.62 -7.21
C ALA A 230 6.67 12.18 -8.51
N PRO A 231 7.46 12.34 -9.60
CA PRO A 231 7.03 13.01 -10.82
C PRO A 231 5.75 12.44 -11.46
N TYR A 232 5.16 13.26 -12.35
CA TYR A 232 3.97 12.96 -13.15
C TYR A 232 2.67 12.85 -12.33
N ILE A 233 1.72 12.06 -12.81
CA ILE A 233 0.38 11.99 -12.24
C ILE A 233 0.31 11.00 -11.08
N LYS A 234 -0.32 11.44 -9.98
CA LYS A 234 -0.58 10.68 -8.74
C LYS A 234 -2.04 10.85 -8.31
N ILE A 235 -2.49 10.02 -7.36
CA ILE A 235 -3.81 10.14 -6.73
C ILE A 235 -3.68 10.34 -5.22
N THR A 236 -4.36 11.34 -4.68
CA THR A 236 -4.43 11.62 -3.24
C THR A 236 -5.87 11.57 -2.78
N ASN A 237 -6.13 11.79 -1.49
CA ASN A 237 -7.49 12.01 -0.99
C ASN A 237 -8.13 13.33 -1.47
N LYS A 238 -7.42 14.15 -2.25
CA LYS A 238 -7.91 15.39 -2.86
C LYS A 238 -8.14 15.29 -4.37
N GLY A 239 -7.96 14.11 -4.96
CA GLY A 239 -8.10 13.86 -6.40
C GLY A 239 -6.77 13.51 -7.07
N LEU A 240 -6.77 13.56 -8.40
CA LEU A 240 -5.56 13.40 -9.20
C LEU A 240 -4.70 14.66 -9.10
N ILE A 241 -3.39 14.47 -8.97
CA ILE A 241 -2.41 15.55 -8.91
C ILE A 241 -1.42 15.37 -10.05
N ASP A 242 -1.28 16.40 -10.87
CA ASP A 242 -0.11 16.59 -11.74
C ASP A 242 1.00 17.20 -10.88
N VAL A 243 1.94 16.36 -10.45
CA VAL A 243 3.03 16.76 -9.54
C VAL A 243 4.00 17.72 -10.21
N ASN A 244 4.20 17.61 -11.53
CA ASN A 244 5.14 18.47 -12.25
C ASN A 244 4.63 19.92 -12.31
N ASN A 245 3.31 20.09 -12.42
CA ASN A 245 2.66 21.40 -12.45
C ASN A 245 2.06 21.84 -11.10
N SER A 246 2.19 21.02 -10.05
CA SER A 246 1.61 21.25 -8.71
C SER A 246 0.12 21.58 -8.73
N LYS A 247 -0.66 20.84 -9.52
CA LYS A 247 -2.10 21.11 -9.72
C LYS A 247 -2.94 19.85 -9.51
N ILE A 248 -4.10 20.05 -8.88
CA ILE A 248 -5.17 19.06 -8.93
C ILE A 248 -5.77 19.10 -10.33
N VAL A 249 -5.89 17.94 -10.97
CA VAL A 249 -6.44 17.78 -12.32
C VAL A 249 -7.69 16.90 -12.28
N ASP A 250 -8.61 17.14 -13.19
CA ASP A 250 -9.79 16.27 -13.33
C ASP A 250 -9.39 14.91 -13.93
N LEU A 251 -10.17 13.88 -13.59
CA LEU A 251 -10.08 12.57 -14.21
C LEU A 251 -10.42 12.62 -15.69
N PHE A 252 -11.42 13.42 -16.09
CA PHE A 252 -11.78 13.62 -17.48
C PHE A 252 -10.96 14.76 -18.09
N VAL A 253 -10.57 14.62 -19.36
CA VAL A 253 -9.75 15.62 -20.07
C VAL A 253 -10.56 16.52 -21.02
N ASP A 254 -11.84 16.18 -21.21
CA ASP A 254 -12.76 16.86 -22.14
C ASP A 254 -13.82 17.66 -21.35
#